data_AF-A0A1C6B1V9-F1
#
_entry.id   AF-A0A1C6B1V9-F1
#
_cell.length_a   1.000
_cell.length_b   1.000
_cell.length_c   1.000
_cell.angle_alpha   90.00
_cell.angle_beta   90.00
_cell.angle_gamma   90.00
#
_symmetry.space_group_name_H-M   'P 1'
#
loop_
_entity.id
_entity.type
_entity.pdbx_description
1 polymer ?
#
loop_
_entity_poly.entity_id
_entity_poly.type
_entity_poly.pdbx_seq_one_letter_code
_entity_poly.pdbx_strand_id
1 'polypeptide(L)'
;MKKCPNCGLEMEDGQVFCHHCGTRIGDVNRTDADTERLNREIRQKDKLITDLKAQLAQAEKQDTRTAKKRKKWVVISAALLAICICSVIFATYQGSEASYYKRRYNALSSQYNTLEEECEALEEQTEFMDKYIGIIDLSTEDYLYHTYDCPTLDWSSEWNILAYNVTAAESRDYEPCPECH
;
A
#
# COMPACT_ATOMS: atom_id res chain seq x y z
N MET A 1 97.78 -7.29 37.20
CA MET A 1 97.15 -8.60 36.90
C MET A 1 95.67 -8.40 36.62
N LYS A 2 95.27 -8.52 35.35
CA LYS A 2 93.87 -8.45 34.90
C LYS A 2 93.42 -9.84 34.47
N LYS A 3 92.16 -10.22 34.70
CA LYS A 3 91.58 -11.48 34.20
C LYS A 3 90.73 -11.23 32.97
N CYS A 4 90.72 -12.15 32.02
CA CYS A 4 89.87 -12.05 30.83
C CYS A 4 88.39 -12.10 31.23
N PRO A 5 87.55 -11.12 30.85
CA PRO A 5 86.14 -11.08 31.21
C PRO A 5 85.29 -12.19 30.56
N ASN A 6 85.81 -12.88 29.53
CA ASN A 6 85.09 -13.95 28.84
C ASN A 6 85.45 -15.35 29.37
N CYS A 7 86.73 -15.65 29.63
CA CYS A 7 87.18 -17.00 30.03
C CYS A 7 87.80 -17.08 31.44
N GLY A 8 88.02 -15.96 32.12
CA GLY A 8 88.55 -15.92 33.49
C GLY A 8 90.06 -16.10 33.65
N LEU A 9 90.80 -16.35 32.56
CA LEU A 9 92.26 -16.55 32.60
C LEU A 9 93.02 -15.25 32.95
N GLU A 10 94.13 -15.38 33.68
CA GLU A 10 95.02 -14.27 34.01
C GLU A 10 95.78 -13.77 32.78
N MET A 11 95.84 -12.44 32.64
CA MET A 11 96.39 -11.74 31.48
C MET A 11 97.51 -10.80 31.92
N GLU A 12 98.51 -10.67 31.06
CA GLU A 12 99.62 -9.72 31.23
C GLU A 12 99.16 -8.28 30.99
N ASP A 13 99.81 -7.32 31.68
CA ASP A 13 99.44 -5.91 31.61
C ASP A 13 99.78 -5.35 30.21
N GLY A 14 98.77 -4.88 29.48
CA GLY A 14 98.90 -4.25 28.15
C GLY A 14 98.38 -5.09 26.96
N GLN A 15 97.99 -6.35 27.17
CA GLN A 15 97.47 -7.21 26.10
C GLN A 15 96.05 -6.81 25.66
N VAL A 16 95.85 -6.62 24.35
CA VAL A 16 94.58 -6.15 23.75
C VAL A 16 93.61 -7.30 23.45
N PHE A 17 94.10 -8.53 23.29
CA PHE A 17 93.32 -9.74 23.03
C PHE A 17 93.77 -10.87 23.95
N CYS A 18 92.84 -11.72 24.37
CA CYS A 18 93.15 -12.90 25.16
C CYS A 18 93.82 -13.99 24.29
N HIS A 19 95.03 -14.41 24.65
CA HIS A 19 95.75 -15.46 23.92
C HIS A 19 95.09 -16.85 24.02
N HIS A 20 94.18 -17.05 24.98
CA HIS A 20 93.50 -18.34 25.19
C HIS A 20 92.16 -18.44 24.45
N CYS A 21 91.33 -17.40 24.46
CA CYS A 21 89.99 -17.43 23.85
C CYS A 21 89.81 -16.44 22.68
N GLY A 22 90.81 -15.64 22.36
CA GLY A 22 90.80 -14.68 21.24
C GLY A 22 89.98 -13.40 21.47
N THR A 23 89.33 -13.24 22.63
CA THR A 23 88.44 -12.10 22.90
C THR A 23 89.20 -10.79 23.09
N ARG A 24 88.76 -9.72 22.43
CA ARG A 24 89.33 -8.38 22.60
C ARG A 24 88.90 -7.76 23.93
N ILE A 25 89.87 -7.32 24.71
CA ILE A 25 89.67 -6.75 26.05
C ILE A 25 89.25 -5.29 25.89
N GLY A 26 87.96 -5.08 25.63
CA GLY A 26 87.34 -3.77 25.39
C GLY A 26 85.98 -3.85 24.69
N ASP A 27 85.72 -4.92 23.95
CA ASP A 27 84.46 -5.10 23.21
C ASP A 27 83.28 -5.53 24.11
N VAL A 28 83.56 -6.13 25.29
CA VAL A 28 82.53 -6.60 26.24
C VAL A 28 81.65 -5.44 26.76
N ASN A 29 82.24 -4.27 27.03
CA ASN A 29 81.45 -3.07 27.40
C ASN A 29 80.63 -2.50 26.24
N ARG A 30 81.06 -2.72 24.98
CA ARG A 30 80.30 -2.27 23.80
C ARG A 30 79.09 -3.18 23.56
N THR A 31 79.25 -4.48 23.73
CA THR A 31 78.16 -5.45 23.57
C THR A 31 77.04 -5.25 24.58
N ASP A 32 77.35 -4.90 25.83
CA ASP A 32 76.33 -4.64 26.85
C ASP A 32 75.54 -3.36 26.54
N ALA A 33 76.24 -2.29 26.15
CA ALA A 33 75.61 -1.03 25.76
C ALA A 33 74.72 -1.16 24.51
N ASP A 34 75.18 -1.93 23.51
CA ASP A 34 74.43 -2.19 22.28
C ASP A 34 73.19 -3.07 22.55
N THR A 35 73.32 -4.09 23.41
CA THR A 35 72.19 -4.94 23.83
C THR A 35 71.13 -4.13 24.57
N GLU A 36 71.53 -3.20 25.43
CA GLU A 36 70.62 -2.35 26.18
C GLU A 36 69.92 -1.31 25.28
N ARG A 37 70.63 -0.78 24.29
CA ARG A 37 70.04 0.07 23.24
C ARG A 37 69.01 -0.68 22.41
N LEU A 38 69.33 -1.91 21.99
CA LEU A 38 68.43 -2.74 21.20
C LEU A 38 67.17 -3.11 21.99
N ASN A 39 67.31 -3.45 23.28
CA ASN A 39 66.17 -3.74 24.16
C ASN A 39 65.24 -2.54 24.37
N ARG A 40 65.78 -1.30 24.40
CA ARG A 40 64.96 -0.07 24.42
C ARG A 40 64.17 0.09 23.12
N GLU A 41 64.79 -0.13 21.97
CA GLU A 41 64.11 -0.07 20.67
C GLU A 41 63.02 -1.15 20.54
N ILE A 42 63.28 -2.38 21.00
CA ILE A 42 62.29 -3.46 21.03
C ILE A 42 61.08 -3.05 21.87
N ARG A 43 61.29 -2.55 23.10
CA ARG A 43 60.18 -2.08 23.96
C ARG A 43 59.39 -0.94 23.32
N GLN A 44 60.05 -0.02 22.65
CA GLN A 44 59.39 1.07 21.95
C GLN A 44 58.56 0.56 20.77
N LYS A 45 59.09 -0.37 19.99
CA LYS A 45 58.38 -1.00 18.87
C LYS A 45 57.21 -1.87 19.34
N ASP A 46 57.36 -2.61 20.43
CA ASP A 46 56.28 -3.42 21.02
C ASP A 46 55.11 -2.54 21.47
N LYS A 47 55.41 -1.39 22.09
CA LYS A 47 54.40 -0.40 22.44
C LYS A 47 53.68 0.14 21.19
N LEU A 48 54.44 0.48 20.15
CA LEU A 48 53.90 0.96 18.87
C LEU A 48 52.98 -0.09 18.22
N ILE A 49 53.39 -1.37 18.22
CA ILE A 49 52.61 -2.49 17.69
C ILE A 49 51.31 -2.65 18.48
N THR A 50 51.36 -2.50 19.80
CA THR A 50 50.19 -2.61 20.67
C THR A 50 49.20 -1.49 20.41
N ASP A 51 49.69 -0.26 20.31
CA ASP A 51 48.87 0.92 19.99
C ASP A 51 48.25 0.81 18.59
N LEU A 52 49.02 0.35 17.59
CA LEU A 52 48.53 0.16 16.23
C LEU A 52 47.46 -0.94 16.16
N LYS A 53 47.64 -2.05 16.87
CA LYS A 53 46.63 -3.11 16.98
C LYS A 53 45.35 -2.60 17.65
N ALA A 54 45.47 -1.78 18.69
CA ALA A 54 44.32 -1.17 19.34
C ALA A 54 43.55 -0.23 18.39
N GLN A 55 44.27 0.57 17.59
CA GLN A 55 43.67 1.43 16.57
C GLN A 55 42.96 0.64 15.47
N LEU A 56 43.58 -0.43 14.96
CA LEU A 56 42.95 -1.31 13.96
C LEU A 56 41.66 -1.94 14.51
N ALA A 57 41.70 -2.44 15.75
CA ALA A 57 40.52 -3.01 16.40
C ALA A 57 39.40 -1.98 16.62
N GLN A 58 39.74 -0.71 16.86
CA GLN A 58 38.76 0.38 16.96
C GLN A 58 38.17 0.73 15.60
N ALA A 59 38.99 0.80 14.55
CA ALA A 59 38.55 1.07 13.18
C ALA A 59 37.58 -0.01 12.67
N GLU A 60 37.89 -1.30 12.87
CA GLU A 60 36.99 -2.41 12.51
C GLU A 60 35.63 -2.35 13.24
N LYS A 61 35.64 -1.98 14.53
CA LYS A 61 34.40 -1.79 15.31
C LYS A 61 33.58 -0.61 14.79
N GLN A 62 34.24 0.46 14.33
CA GLN A 62 33.57 1.63 13.79
C GLN A 62 32.93 1.35 12.42
N ASP A 63 33.66 0.67 11.52
CA ASP A 63 33.16 0.29 10.20
C ASP A 63 31.99 -0.69 10.28
N THR A 64 32.06 -1.68 11.18
CA THR A 64 30.94 -2.60 11.39
C THR A 64 29.70 -1.90 11.97
N ARG A 65 29.88 -0.88 12.83
CA ARG A 65 28.78 -0.08 13.39
C ARG A 65 28.14 0.84 12.36
N THR A 66 28.92 1.51 11.51
CA THR A 66 28.41 2.37 10.42
C THR A 66 27.70 1.53 9.35
N ALA A 67 28.24 0.36 9.00
CA ALA A 67 27.61 -0.59 8.08
C ALA A 67 26.26 -1.10 8.62
N LYS A 68 26.17 -1.48 9.90
CA LYS A 68 24.91 -1.87 10.55
C LYS A 68 23.90 -0.73 10.56
N LYS A 69 24.33 0.51 10.84
CA LYS A 69 23.45 1.69 10.84
C LYS A 69 22.90 1.95 9.43
N ARG A 70 23.74 1.92 8.39
CA ARG A 70 23.32 2.10 6.99
C ARG A 70 22.32 1.04 6.55
N LYS A 71 22.55 -0.24 6.87
CA LYS A 71 21.61 -1.34 6.58
C LYS A 71 20.24 -1.12 7.24
N LYS A 72 20.20 -0.68 8.50
CA LYS A 72 18.92 -0.39 9.19
C LYS A 72 18.11 0.69 8.47
N TRP A 73 18.75 1.80 8.07
CA TRP A 73 18.05 2.88 7.36
C TRP A 73 17.57 2.46 5.97
N VAL A 74 18.35 1.66 5.24
CA VAL A 74 17.94 1.10 3.93
C VAL A 74 16.71 0.19 4.04
N VAL A 75 16.66 -0.67 5.07
CA VAL A 75 15.50 -1.54 5.31
C VAL A 75 14.26 -0.74 5.69
N ILE A 76 14.41 0.27 6.55
CA ILE A 76 13.28 1.15 6.95
C ILE A 76 12.75 1.91 5.73
N SER A 77 13.62 2.49 4.89
CA SER A 77 13.16 3.21 3.69
C SER A 77 12.44 2.30 2.70
N ALA A 78 12.94 1.06 2.51
CA ALA A 78 12.29 0.09 1.62
C ALA A 78 10.90 -0.33 2.15
N ALA A 79 10.76 -0.54 3.45
CA ALA A 79 9.48 -0.88 4.07
C ALA A 79 8.45 0.25 3.94
N LEU A 80 8.86 1.50 4.16
CA LEU A 80 7.97 2.66 3.97
C LEU A 80 7.50 2.82 2.52
N LEU A 81 8.39 2.58 1.56
CA LEU A 81 8.06 2.65 0.14
C LEU A 81 7.09 1.54 -0.26
N ALA A 82 7.29 0.32 0.24
CA ALA A 82 6.35 -0.79 0.06
C ALA A 82 4.97 -0.48 0.65
N ILE A 83 4.91 0.08 1.87
CA ILE A 83 3.65 0.50 2.49
C ILE A 83 2.95 1.58 1.65
N CYS A 84 3.69 2.57 1.15
CA CYS A 84 3.13 3.60 0.27
C CYS A 84 2.56 2.99 -1.01
N ILE A 85 3.29 2.08 -1.67
CA ILE A 85 2.81 1.39 -2.87
C ILE A 85 1.55 0.58 -2.57
N CYS A 86 1.53 -0.20 -1.48
CA CYS A 86 0.35 -0.96 -1.06
C CYS A 86 -0.85 -0.03 -0.78
N SER A 87 -0.63 1.13 -0.16
CA SER A 87 -1.69 2.11 0.11
C SER A 87 -2.27 2.71 -1.17
N VAL A 88 -1.43 2.98 -2.17
CA VAL A 88 -1.87 3.48 -3.49
C VAL A 88 -2.66 2.40 -4.22
N ILE A 89 -2.17 1.16 -4.23
CA ILE A 89 -2.89 0.03 -4.83
C ILE A 89 -4.26 -0.13 -4.17
N PHE A 90 -4.32 -0.17 -2.84
CA PHE A 90 -5.58 -0.30 -2.10
C PHE A 90 -6.58 0.83 -2.42
N ALA A 91 -6.12 2.07 -2.48
CA ALA A 91 -6.95 3.22 -2.86
C ALA A 91 -7.47 3.10 -4.30
N THR A 92 -6.65 2.63 -5.24
CA THR A 92 -7.08 2.42 -6.64
C THR A 92 -8.11 1.30 -6.78
N TYR A 93 -7.96 0.20 -6.04
CA TYR A 93 -8.93 -0.91 -6.03
C TYR A 93 -10.31 -0.46 -5.50
N GLN A 94 -10.34 0.27 -4.37
CA GLN A 94 -11.61 0.81 -3.86
C GLN A 94 -12.22 1.86 -4.80
N GLY A 95 -11.37 2.72 -5.40
CA GLY A 95 -11.82 3.75 -6.33
C GLY A 95 -12.40 3.20 -7.63
N SER A 96 -11.87 2.09 -8.14
CA SER A 96 -12.36 1.46 -9.37
C SER A 96 -13.76 0.86 -9.21
N GLU A 97 -14.03 0.20 -8.09
CA GLU A 97 -15.36 -0.37 -7.84
C GLU A 97 -16.40 0.73 -7.65
N ALA A 98 -16.10 1.73 -6.83
CA ALA A 98 -17.03 2.85 -6.57
C ALA A 98 -17.37 3.63 -7.86
N SER A 99 -16.38 3.87 -8.73
CA SER A 99 -16.61 4.57 -9.99
C SER A 99 -17.38 3.73 -11.02
N TYR A 100 -17.22 2.41 -11.01
CA TYR A 100 -18.01 1.50 -11.85
C TYR A 100 -19.49 1.51 -11.47
N TYR A 101 -19.80 1.29 -10.19
CA TYR A 101 -21.20 1.27 -9.71
C TYR A 101 -21.86 2.63 -9.86
N LYS A 102 -21.13 3.72 -9.63
CA LYS A 102 -21.65 5.09 -9.81
C LYS A 102 -22.07 5.37 -11.26
N ARG A 103 -21.27 4.97 -12.25
CA ARG A 103 -21.64 5.14 -13.67
C ARG A 103 -22.90 4.36 -14.03
N ARG A 104 -23.00 3.10 -13.56
CA ARG A 104 -24.18 2.26 -13.82
C ARG A 104 -25.43 2.79 -13.12
N TYR A 105 -25.30 3.24 -11.87
CA TYR A 105 -26.39 3.86 -11.12
C TYR A 105 -26.92 5.10 -11.83
N ASN A 106 -26.03 6.01 -12.26
CA ASN A 106 -26.43 7.22 -12.97
C ASN A 106 -27.14 6.91 -14.29
N ALA A 107 -26.65 5.93 -15.06
CA ALA A 107 -27.29 5.52 -16.30
C ALA A 107 -28.68 4.91 -16.07
N LEU A 108 -28.83 4.05 -15.04
CA LEU A 108 -30.10 3.44 -14.70
C LEU A 108 -31.09 4.47 -14.14
N SER A 109 -30.63 5.39 -13.29
CA SER A 109 -31.44 6.48 -12.76
C SER A 109 -31.94 7.40 -13.87
N SER A 110 -31.11 7.68 -14.88
CA SER A 110 -31.56 8.45 -16.04
C SER A 110 -32.67 7.73 -16.81
N GLN A 111 -32.57 6.42 -17.01
CA GLN A 111 -33.61 5.64 -17.69
C GLN A 111 -34.90 5.60 -16.88
N TYR A 112 -34.80 5.44 -15.56
CA TYR A 112 -35.96 5.48 -14.66
C TYR A 112 -36.71 6.81 -14.78
N ASN A 113 -36.00 7.94 -14.69
CA ASN A 113 -36.63 9.26 -14.78
C ASN A 113 -37.32 9.48 -16.14
N THR A 114 -36.71 9.04 -17.25
CA THR A 114 -37.35 9.15 -18.57
C THR A 114 -38.61 8.29 -18.67
N LEU A 115 -38.58 7.07 -18.12
CA LEU A 115 -39.75 6.20 -18.11
C LEU A 115 -40.87 6.78 -17.22
N GLU A 116 -40.51 7.40 -16.10
CA GLU A 116 -41.43 8.09 -15.20
C GLU A 116 -42.13 9.25 -15.93
N GLU A 117 -41.38 10.08 -16.67
CA GLU A 117 -41.94 11.14 -17.54
C GLU A 117 -42.87 10.59 -18.64
N GLU A 118 -42.50 9.46 -19.27
CA GLU A 118 -43.35 8.81 -20.28
C GLU A 118 -44.65 8.28 -19.67
N CYS A 119 -44.60 7.70 -18.47
CA CYS A 119 -45.78 7.26 -17.75
C CYS A 119 -46.69 8.43 -17.38
N GLU A 120 -46.14 9.53 -16.84
CA GLU A 120 -46.92 10.73 -16.51
C GLU A 120 -47.63 11.31 -17.74
N ALA A 121 -46.94 11.34 -18.89
CA ALA A 121 -47.53 11.82 -20.14
C ALA A 121 -48.64 10.90 -20.69
N LEU A 122 -48.57 9.59 -20.42
CA LEU A 122 -49.63 8.64 -20.77
C LEU A 122 -50.81 8.73 -19.79
N GLU A 123 -50.55 8.95 -18.50
CA GLU A 123 -51.58 9.16 -17.49
C GLU A 123 -52.46 10.37 -17.82
N GLU A 124 -51.89 11.47 -18.33
CA GLU A 124 -52.69 12.62 -18.79
C GLU A 124 -53.65 12.24 -19.93
N GLN A 125 -53.23 11.33 -20.82
CA GLN A 125 -54.06 10.84 -21.92
C GLN A 125 -55.17 9.91 -21.43
N THR A 126 -54.89 9.04 -20.46
CA THR A 126 -55.91 8.16 -19.87
C THR A 126 -56.89 8.95 -19.01
N GLU A 127 -56.44 9.95 -18.26
CA GLU A 127 -57.34 10.84 -17.50
C GLU A 127 -58.34 11.56 -18.42
N PHE A 128 -57.89 11.99 -19.61
CA PHE A 128 -58.80 12.52 -20.62
C PHE A 128 -59.83 11.48 -21.06
N MET A 129 -59.41 10.24 -21.33
CA MET A 129 -60.31 9.17 -21.73
C MET A 129 -61.34 8.87 -20.64
N ASP A 130 -60.92 8.69 -19.39
CA ASP A 130 -61.80 8.37 -18.27
C ASP A 130 -62.78 9.51 -17.95
N LYS A 131 -62.37 10.75 -18.20
CA LYS A 131 -63.21 11.94 -17.97
C LYS A 131 -64.28 12.14 -19.03
N TYR A 132 -63.97 11.84 -20.30
CA TYR A 132 -64.83 12.22 -21.42
C TYR A 132 -65.44 11.06 -22.17
N ILE A 133 -64.92 9.84 -22.03
CA ILE A 133 -65.38 8.65 -22.76
C ILE A 133 -65.97 7.66 -21.77
N GLY A 134 -67.24 7.30 -21.96
CA GLY A 134 -67.90 6.22 -21.26
C GLY A 134 -68.00 4.98 -22.16
N ILE A 135 -67.60 3.83 -21.64
CA ILE A 135 -67.64 2.55 -22.33
C ILE A 135 -68.87 1.76 -21.86
N ILE A 136 -69.68 1.28 -22.79
CA ILE A 136 -70.92 0.55 -22.50
C ILE A 136 -70.79 -0.87 -23.05
N ASP A 137 -71.07 -1.86 -22.20
CA ASP A 137 -71.17 -3.25 -22.58
C ASP A 137 -72.63 -3.64 -22.83
N LEU A 138 -72.98 -3.84 -24.10
CA LEU A 138 -74.32 -4.24 -24.53
C LEU A 138 -74.67 -5.69 -24.18
N SER A 139 -73.73 -6.47 -23.66
CA SER A 139 -74.00 -7.82 -23.16
C SER A 139 -74.70 -7.80 -21.79
N THR A 140 -74.61 -6.69 -21.08
CA THR A 140 -75.23 -6.46 -19.77
C THR A 140 -76.48 -5.58 -19.91
N GLU A 141 -77.51 -5.83 -19.10
CA GLU A 141 -78.75 -5.03 -19.07
C GLU A 141 -78.71 -3.94 -17.99
N ASP A 142 -77.51 -3.57 -17.53
CA ASP A 142 -77.31 -2.75 -16.32
C ASP A 142 -77.35 -1.24 -16.62
N TYR A 143 -77.35 -0.84 -17.90
CA TYR A 143 -77.34 0.56 -18.37
C TYR A 143 -76.25 1.42 -17.71
N LEU A 144 -75.08 0.82 -17.47
CA LEU A 144 -73.93 1.53 -16.92
C LEU A 144 -72.91 1.87 -18.00
N TYR A 145 -72.22 3.00 -17.83
CA TYR A 145 -70.98 3.28 -18.56
C TYR A 145 -69.78 3.17 -17.62
N HIS A 146 -68.66 2.75 -18.18
CA HIS A 146 -67.45 2.33 -17.49
C HIS A 146 -66.23 3.11 -18.01
N THR A 147 -65.20 3.22 -17.17
CA THR A 147 -63.85 3.59 -17.61
C THR A 147 -63.14 2.39 -18.25
N TYR A 148 -62.01 2.64 -18.94
CA TYR A 148 -61.26 1.59 -19.62
C TYR A 148 -60.77 0.49 -18.67
N ASP A 149 -60.37 0.87 -17.45
CA ASP A 149 -59.79 -0.04 -16.44
C ASP A 149 -60.84 -0.67 -15.50
N CYS A 150 -62.12 -0.65 -15.86
CA CYS A 150 -63.17 -1.22 -15.02
C CYS A 150 -63.03 -2.75 -14.85
N PRO A 151 -62.97 -3.28 -13.61
CA PRO A 151 -62.76 -4.71 -13.37
C PRO A 151 -63.97 -5.60 -13.71
N THR A 152 -65.16 -5.00 -13.83
CA THR A 152 -66.40 -5.72 -14.18
C THR A 152 -66.68 -5.72 -15.68
N LEU A 153 -65.88 -4.99 -16.47
CA LEU A 153 -66.05 -4.88 -17.91
C LEU A 153 -65.44 -6.10 -18.62
N ASP A 154 -66.24 -6.80 -19.43
CA ASP A 154 -65.77 -7.97 -20.18
C ASP A 154 -65.30 -7.60 -21.60
N TRP A 155 -63.98 -7.60 -21.79
CA TRP A 155 -63.36 -7.35 -23.09
C TRP A 155 -63.44 -8.54 -24.06
N SER A 156 -63.96 -9.70 -23.64
CA SER A 156 -64.01 -10.90 -24.49
C SER A 156 -64.95 -10.78 -25.69
N SER A 157 -65.91 -9.85 -25.62
CA SER A 157 -66.96 -9.66 -26.61
C SER A 157 -66.81 -8.31 -27.34
N GLU A 158 -65.70 -8.13 -28.07
CA GLU A 158 -65.36 -6.87 -28.78
C GLU A 158 -66.49 -6.29 -29.66
N TRP A 159 -67.44 -7.12 -30.11
CA TRP A 159 -68.58 -6.69 -30.94
C TRP A 159 -69.75 -6.06 -30.16
N ASN A 160 -69.74 -6.14 -28.82
CA ASN A 160 -70.80 -5.63 -27.94
C ASN A 160 -70.38 -4.40 -27.14
N ILE A 161 -69.19 -3.85 -27.39
CA ILE A 161 -68.65 -2.70 -26.66
C ILE A 161 -68.88 -1.43 -27.48
N LEU A 162 -69.51 -0.43 -26.88
CA LEU A 162 -69.68 0.90 -27.47
C LEU A 162 -68.95 1.96 -26.65
N ALA A 163 -68.24 2.85 -27.32
CA ALA A 163 -67.63 4.03 -26.70
C ALA A 163 -68.40 5.28 -27.10
N TYR A 164 -68.95 5.99 -26.12
CA TYR A 164 -69.58 7.30 -26.29
C TYR A 164 -68.84 8.35 -25.49
N ASN A 165 -69.07 9.62 -25.80
CA ASN A 165 -68.73 10.64 -24.82
C ASN A 165 -69.71 10.56 -23.63
N VAL A 166 -69.27 10.90 -22.42
CA VAL A 166 -70.07 10.74 -21.18
C VAL A 166 -71.41 11.47 -21.28
N THR A 167 -71.41 12.72 -21.77
CA THR A 167 -72.65 13.50 -21.93
C THR A 167 -73.66 12.83 -22.89
N ALA A 168 -73.17 12.16 -23.93
CA ALA A 168 -73.99 11.42 -24.87
C ALA A 168 -74.52 10.11 -24.26
N ALA A 169 -73.76 9.45 -23.40
CA ALA A 169 -74.20 8.29 -22.64
C ALA A 169 -75.31 8.69 -21.63
N GLU A 170 -75.08 9.74 -20.83
CA GLU A 170 -76.04 10.28 -19.87
C GLU A 170 -77.36 10.71 -20.55
N SER A 171 -77.27 11.34 -21.74
CA SER A 171 -78.47 11.73 -22.52
C SER A 171 -79.30 10.55 -23.03
N ARG A 172 -78.76 9.33 -22.97
CA ARG A 172 -79.41 8.07 -23.33
C ARG A 172 -79.77 7.23 -22.11
N ASP A 173 -79.82 7.85 -20.93
CA ASP A 173 -80.16 7.24 -19.65
C ASP A 173 -79.15 6.19 -19.14
N TYR A 174 -77.88 6.30 -19.54
CA TYR A 174 -76.79 5.51 -18.93
C TYR A 174 -76.21 6.22 -17.70
N GLU A 175 -75.95 5.45 -16.65
CA GLU A 175 -75.41 5.96 -15.38
C GLU A 175 -73.93 5.53 -15.18
N PRO A 176 -73.14 6.30 -14.39
CA PRO A 176 -71.76 5.91 -14.10
C PRO A 176 -71.72 4.60 -13.31
N CYS A 177 -70.84 3.68 -13.71
CA CYS A 177 -70.60 2.46 -12.97
C CYS A 177 -70.01 2.76 -11.57
N PRO A 178 -70.60 2.24 -10.47
CA PRO A 178 -70.17 2.55 -9.10
C PRO A 178 -68.82 1.96 -8.69
N GLU A 179 -68.24 1.06 -9.50
CA GLU A 179 -66.96 0.42 -9.23
C GLU A 179 -65.77 1.15 -9.89
N CYS A 180 -66.00 1.97 -10.92
CA CYS A 180 -64.91 2.56 -11.74
C CYS A 180 -65.01 4.07 -11.99
N HIS A 181 -66.07 4.73 -11.47
CA HIS A 181 -66.27 6.18 -11.42
C HIS A 181 -66.55 6.61 -9.99
#